data_AF-A0A3P7QFV6-F1
#
_entry.id   AF-A0A3P7QFV6-F1
#
_cell.length_a   1.000
_cell.length_b   1.000
_cell.length_c   1.000
_cell.angle_alpha   90.00
_cell.angle_beta   90.00
_cell.angle_gamma   90.00
#
_symmetry.space_group_name_H-M   'P 1'
#
loop_
_entity.id
_entity.type
_entity.pdbx_description
1 polymer ?
#
loop_
_entity_poly.entity_id
_entity_poly.type
_entity_poly.pdbx_seq_one_letter_code
_entity_poly.pdbx_strand_id
1 'polypeptide(L)'
;MNSIFTAMVPLFHIGLLVIFVITVYAIIGLELFQSKLHATCYYINSNDSYVMMANPRPCSNSTSSMGFNCSELGPGYICRDLPEELGERYAGPTDGLVNFDNFLYAMLTVFTCVTMEGWTTVGYHVSPAVWY
;
A
#
# COMPACT_ATOMS: atom_id res chain seq x y z
N MET A 1 2.43 19.67 36.81
CA MET A 1 3.31 19.23 35.71
C MET A 1 4.23 18.08 36.10
N ASN A 2 4.86 18.08 37.29
CA ASN A 2 5.73 16.95 37.74
C ASN A 2 5.04 15.58 37.68
N SER A 3 3.75 15.50 37.99
CA SER A 3 2.96 14.26 37.98
C SER A 3 2.87 13.58 36.61
N ILE A 4 2.96 14.36 35.52
CA ILE A 4 2.93 13.84 34.14
C ILE A 4 4.29 13.24 33.80
N PHE A 5 5.37 13.96 34.07
CA PHE A 5 6.72 13.49 33.80
C PHE A 5 7.08 12.23 34.58
N THR A 6 6.64 12.10 35.84
CA THR A 6 6.86 10.88 36.63
C THR A 6 6.12 9.66 36.08
N ALA A 7 4.99 9.86 35.40
CA ALA A 7 4.21 8.78 34.79
C ALA A 7 4.75 8.34 33.41
N MET A 8 5.49 9.20 32.71
CA MET A 8 6.05 8.91 31.38
C MET A 8 7.28 7.99 31.43
N VAL A 9 8.08 8.06 32.49
CA VAL A 9 9.31 7.26 32.66
C VAL A 9 9.06 5.74 32.56
N PRO A 10 8.11 5.14 33.30
CA PRO A 10 7.83 3.71 33.15
C PRO A 10 7.21 3.36 31.79
N LEU A 11 6.51 4.30 31.15
CA LEU A 11 5.89 4.11 29.84
C LEU A 11 6.92 4.13 28.70
N PHE A 12 8.09 4.76 28.91
CA PHE A 12 9.16 4.84 27.91
C PHE A 12 9.69 3.47 27.48
N HIS A 13 9.84 2.52 28.40
CA HIS A 13 10.30 1.17 28.05
C HIS A 13 9.31 0.43 27.15
N ILE A 14 8.01 0.60 27.42
CA ILE A 14 6.94 0.04 26.59
C ILE A 14 6.90 0.75 25.24
N GLY A 15 7.05 2.08 25.22
CA GLY A 15 7.11 2.86 23.99
C GLY A 15 8.28 2.46 23.08
N LEU A 16 9.47 2.22 23.64
CA LEU A 16 10.64 1.76 22.90
C LEU A 16 10.37 0.38 22.29
N LEU A 17 9.77 -0.54 23.04
CA LEU A 17 9.38 -1.85 22.53
C LEU A 17 8.42 -1.73 21.33
N VAL A 18 7.40 -0.86 21.43
CA VAL A 18 6.45 -0.64 20.33
C VAL A 18 7.13 -0.07 19.09
N ILE A 19 8.00 0.93 19.25
CA ILE A 19 8.78 1.49 18.13
C ILE A 19 9.64 0.41 17.49
N PHE A 20 10.34 -0.39 18.29
CA PHE A 20 11.17 -1.49 17.78
C PHE A 20 10.34 -2.49 16.96
N VAL A 21 9.18 -2.90 17.48
CA VAL A 21 8.27 -3.80 16.76
C VAL A 21 7.79 -3.18 15.44
N ILE A 22 7.41 -1.88 15.44
CA ILE A 22 7.02 -1.16 14.21
C ILE A 22 8.18 -1.16 13.19
N THR A 23 9.41 -0.88 13.63
CA THR A 23 10.56 -0.86 12.71
C THR A 23 10.83 -2.22 12.07
N VAL A 24 10.73 -3.31 12.84
CA VAL A 24 10.92 -4.67 12.30
C VAL A 24 9.85 -5.00 11.26
N TYR A 25 8.57 -4.75 11.57
CA TYR A 25 7.49 -4.98 10.61
C TYR A 25 7.54 -4.06 9.39
N ALA A 26 8.02 -2.83 9.54
CA ALA A 26 8.23 -1.93 8.41
C ALA A 26 9.30 -2.47 7.46
N ILE A 27 10.44 -2.96 7.97
CA ILE A 27 11.49 -3.56 7.14
C ILE A 27 10.97 -4.81 6.41
N ILE A 28 10.24 -5.68 7.11
CA ILE A 28 9.63 -6.87 6.49
C ILE A 28 8.64 -6.45 5.38
N GLY A 29 7.82 -5.44 5.64
CA GLY A 29 6.85 -4.92 4.68
C GLY A 29 7.50 -4.32 3.44
N LEU A 30 8.60 -3.57 3.59
CA LEU A 30 9.37 -3.02 2.47
C LEU A 30 9.86 -4.14 1.55
N GLU A 31 10.59 -5.12 2.10
CA GLU A 31 11.17 -6.21 1.30
C GLU A 31 10.11 -7.03 0.54
N LEU A 32 8.91 -7.20 1.14
CA LEU A 32 7.85 -8.00 0.54
C LEU A 32 6.98 -7.23 -0.46
N PHE A 33 6.72 -5.94 -0.21
CA PHE A 33 5.68 -5.19 -0.91
C PHE A 33 6.21 -3.99 -1.70
N GLN A 34 7.54 -3.83 -1.82
CA GLN A 34 8.16 -2.72 -2.54
C GLN A 34 7.59 -2.57 -3.96
N SER A 35 7.03 -1.38 -4.23
CA SER A 35 6.47 -0.96 -5.51
C SER A 35 5.33 -1.84 -6.06
N LYS A 36 4.79 -2.78 -5.26
CA LYS A 36 3.66 -3.62 -5.68
C LYS A 36 2.33 -2.86 -5.68
N LEU A 37 2.22 -1.84 -4.84
CA LEU A 37 0.99 -1.05 -4.66
C LEU A 37 0.74 0.02 -5.73
N HIS A 38 1.70 0.25 -6.63
CA HIS A 38 1.59 1.22 -7.73
C HIS A 38 0.98 0.62 -9.01
N ALA A 39 0.84 -0.71 -9.09
CA ALA A 39 0.20 -1.36 -10.24
C ALA A 39 -1.32 -1.22 -10.17
N THR A 40 -1.93 -0.64 -11.21
CA THR A 40 -3.40 -0.57 -11.34
C THR A 40 -3.86 -0.95 -12.75
N CYS A 41 -5.17 -1.03 -12.94
CA CYS A 41 -5.78 -1.37 -14.21
C CYS A 41 -5.89 -0.13 -15.10
N TYR A 42 -5.29 -0.20 -16.28
CA TYR A 42 -5.38 0.81 -17.32
C TYR A 42 -6.10 0.27 -18.54
N TYR A 43 -6.97 1.09 -19.13
CA TYR A 43 -7.60 0.80 -20.41
C TYR A 43 -6.69 1.24 -21.56
N ILE A 44 -6.43 0.33 -22.50
CA ILE A 44 -5.65 0.63 -23.71
C ILE A 44 -6.59 1.21 -24.76
N ASN A 45 -6.41 2.49 -25.08
CA ASN A 45 -7.14 3.13 -26.16
C ASN A 45 -6.42 2.91 -27.51
N SER A 46 -7.11 3.07 -28.64
CA SER A 46 -6.55 2.80 -29.98
C SER A 46 -5.37 3.69 -30.39
N ASN A 47 -5.14 4.79 -29.66
CA ASN A 47 -4.02 5.72 -29.86
C ASN A 47 -2.85 5.47 -28.90
N ASP A 48 -2.71 4.26 -28.33
CA ASP A 48 -1.70 3.90 -27.33
C ASP A 48 -1.70 4.80 -26.07
N SER A 49 -2.84 5.44 -25.78
CA SER A 49 -3.05 6.18 -24.53
C SER A 49 -3.64 5.26 -23.47
N TYR A 50 -3.15 5.39 -22.26
CA TYR A 50 -3.58 4.62 -21.11
C TYR A 50 -4.47 5.49 -20.22
N VAL A 51 -5.69 5.02 -19.97
CA VAL A 51 -6.63 5.72 -19.08
C VAL A 51 -6.80 4.89 -17.82
N MET A 52 -6.62 5.49 -16.65
CA MET A 52 -6.82 4.81 -15.37
C MET A 52 -8.31 4.48 -15.17
N MET A 53 -8.60 3.40 -14.46
CA MET A 53 -10.00 3.09 -14.12
C MET A 53 -10.60 4.12 -13.13
N ALA A 54 -11.91 4.35 -13.21
CA ALA A 54 -12.59 5.36 -12.38
C ALA A 54 -12.47 5.15 -10.85
N ASN A 55 -12.21 3.92 -10.38
CA ASN A 55 -11.96 3.62 -8.98
C ASN A 55 -10.65 2.83 -8.84
N PRO A 56 -9.49 3.52 -8.88
CA PRO A 56 -8.20 2.86 -9.00
C PRO A 56 -7.90 2.06 -7.74
N ARG A 57 -7.55 0.79 -7.95
CA ARG A 57 -7.16 -0.13 -6.90
C ARG A 57 -5.96 -0.96 -7.35
N PRO A 58 -5.16 -1.48 -6.40
CA PRO A 58 -4.03 -2.33 -6.75
C PRO A 58 -4.50 -3.60 -7.47
N CYS A 59 -3.74 -4.02 -8.48
CA CYS A 59 -4.02 -5.23 -9.25
C CYS A 59 -2.81 -6.16 -9.29
N SER A 60 -3.05 -7.42 -9.65
CA SER A 60 -2.00 -8.42 -9.93
C SER A 60 -2.31 -9.08 -11.27
N ASN A 61 -1.27 -9.44 -12.02
CA ASN A 61 -1.42 -10.11 -13.32
C ASN A 61 -1.62 -11.63 -13.17
N SER A 62 -2.22 -12.06 -12.07
CA SER A 62 -2.43 -13.47 -11.76
C SER A 62 -3.84 -13.95 -12.06
N THR A 63 -3.94 -15.25 -12.31
CA THR A 63 -5.17 -16.03 -12.45
C THR A 63 -5.71 -16.55 -11.12
N SER A 64 -5.09 -16.21 -9.97
CA SER A 64 -5.59 -16.62 -8.66
C SER A 64 -6.85 -15.85 -8.27
N SER A 65 -7.83 -16.55 -7.71
CA SER A 65 -9.15 -16.00 -7.34
C SER A 65 -9.12 -14.96 -6.22
N MET A 66 -7.96 -14.72 -5.60
CA MET A 66 -7.75 -13.75 -4.53
C MET A 66 -7.05 -12.48 -5.02
N GLY A 67 -6.47 -12.51 -6.22
CA GLY A 67 -5.89 -11.36 -6.90
C GLY A 67 -6.96 -10.60 -7.70
N PHE A 68 -6.91 -9.27 -7.70
CA PHE A 68 -7.81 -8.51 -8.56
C PHE A 68 -7.27 -8.50 -9.99
N ASN A 69 -7.99 -9.18 -10.90
CA ASN A 69 -7.63 -9.26 -12.30
C ASN A 69 -8.37 -8.19 -13.11
N CYS A 70 -7.62 -7.41 -13.89
CA CYS A 70 -8.18 -6.38 -14.76
C CYS A 70 -9.13 -6.93 -15.85
N SER A 71 -9.05 -8.23 -16.14
CA SER A 71 -9.96 -8.91 -17.07
C SER A 71 -11.43 -8.86 -16.64
N GLU A 72 -11.71 -8.67 -15.34
CA GLU A 72 -13.08 -8.53 -14.82
C GLU A 72 -13.77 -7.22 -15.24
N LEU A 73 -12.99 -6.18 -15.58
CA LEU A 73 -13.53 -4.89 -16.00
C LEU A 73 -13.94 -4.86 -17.47
N GLY A 74 -13.35 -5.74 -18.28
CA GLY A 74 -13.65 -5.85 -19.70
C GLY A 74 -12.42 -6.10 -20.58
N PRO A 75 -12.64 -6.35 -21.88
CA PRO A 75 -11.55 -6.54 -22.83
C PRO A 75 -10.77 -5.23 -23.02
N GLY A 76 -9.44 -5.30 -22.94
CA GLY A 76 -8.53 -4.16 -23.16
C GLY A 76 -8.00 -3.48 -21.90
N TYR A 77 -8.35 -3.97 -20.70
CA TYR A 77 -7.71 -3.54 -19.47
C TYR A 77 -6.45 -4.38 -19.18
N ILE A 78 -5.36 -3.70 -18.81
CA ILE A 78 -4.10 -4.35 -18.39
C ILE A 78 -3.69 -3.88 -17.00
N CYS A 79 -3.11 -4.79 -16.23
CA CYS A 79 -2.49 -4.48 -14.94
C CYS A 79 -1.02 -4.08 -15.16
N ARG A 80 -0.65 -2.84 -14.84
CA ARG A 80 0.75 -2.39 -14.94
C ARG A 80 1.00 -1.20 -14.02
N ASP A 81 2.26 -1.01 -13.61
CA ASP A 81 2.74 0.30 -13.12
C ASP A 81 3.22 1.09 -14.33
N LEU A 82 2.51 2.18 -14.66
CA LEU A 82 2.83 3.01 -15.82
C LEU A 82 3.69 4.20 -15.40
N PRO A 83 4.74 4.53 -16.16
CA PRO A 83 5.45 5.79 -15.99
C PRO A 83 4.53 6.96 -16.39
N GLU A 84 4.73 8.09 -15.72
CA GLU A 84 3.91 9.32 -15.88
C GLU A 84 3.94 9.90 -17.31
N GLU A 85 4.94 9.51 -18.12
CA GLU A 85 5.08 9.92 -19.52
C GLU A 85 4.03 9.28 -20.45
N LEU A 86 3.43 8.15 -20.05
CA LEU A 86 2.49 7.38 -20.88
C LEU A 86 1.02 7.56 -20.46
N GLY A 87 0.77 8.24 -19.33
CA GLY A 87 -0.54 8.47 -18.75
C GLY A 87 -0.46 8.89 -17.27
N GLU A 88 -1.61 9.11 -16.64
CA GLU A 88 -1.68 9.42 -15.21
C GLU A 88 -1.19 8.23 -14.37
N ARG A 89 -0.09 8.42 -13.65
CA ARG A 89 0.47 7.38 -12.77
C ARG A 89 -0.38 7.24 -11.50
N TYR A 90 -0.73 6.00 -11.16
CA TYR A 90 -1.35 5.69 -9.89
C TYR A 90 -0.36 5.86 -8.73
N ALA A 91 -0.58 6.88 -7.89
CA ALA A 91 0.24 7.18 -6.72
C ALA A 91 0.17 6.11 -5.61
N GLY A 92 -0.80 5.19 -5.69
CA GLY A 92 -1.05 4.17 -4.68
C GLY A 92 -2.28 4.47 -3.81
N PRO A 93 -2.64 3.54 -2.92
CA PRO A 93 -3.83 3.68 -2.09
C PRO A 93 -3.78 4.90 -1.16
N THR A 94 -4.94 5.52 -0.91
CA THR A 94 -5.05 6.73 -0.07
C THR A 94 -4.11 7.85 -0.55
N ASP A 95 -4.10 8.10 -1.86
CA ASP A 95 -3.27 9.14 -2.50
C ASP A 95 -1.76 8.95 -2.25
N GLY A 96 -1.32 7.69 -2.20
CA GLY A 96 0.07 7.32 -1.98
C GLY A 96 0.53 7.39 -0.52
N LEU A 97 -0.35 7.62 0.46
CA LEU A 97 0.04 7.59 1.89
C LEU A 97 0.34 6.16 2.36
N VAL A 98 -0.45 5.19 1.88
CA VAL A 98 -0.28 3.77 2.20
C VAL A 98 0.64 3.16 1.14
N ASN A 99 1.94 3.14 1.42
CA ASN A 99 2.94 2.54 0.55
C ASN A 99 4.06 1.85 1.36
N PHE A 100 4.74 0.91 0.70
CA PHE A 100 5.92 0.20 1.22
C PHE A 100 7.14 0.48 0.34
N ASP A 101 7.25 1.70 -0.17
CA ASP A 101 8.31 2.07 -1.12
C ASP A 101 9.45 2.81 -0.43
N ASN A 102 9.17 3.46 0.71
CA ASN A 102 10.18 4.10 1.53
C ASN A 102 10.04 3.71 3.00
N PHE A 103 11.15 3.69 3.72
CA PHE A 103 11.20 3.30 5.13
C PHE A 103 10.20 4.07 6.01
N LEU A 104 10.11 5.39 5.83
CA LEU A 104 9.23 6.22 6.65
C LEU A 104 7.74 5.96 6.35
N TYR A 105 7.36 5.76 5.08
CA TYR A 105 5.98 5.44 4.71
C TYR A 105 5.57 4.03 5.13
N ALA A 106 6.48 3.06 5.07
CA ALA A 106 6.25 1.73 5.61
C ALA A 106 6.04 1.77 7.14
N MET A 107 6.86 2.54 7.87
CA MET A 107 6.65 2.76 9.31
C MET A 107 5.31 3.45 9.60
N LEU A 108 4.91 4.45 8.81
CA LEU A 108 3.62 5.13 8.97
C LEU A 108 2.48 4.14 8.77
N THR A 109 2.51 3.35 7.70
CA THR A 109 1.49 2.35 7.37
C THR A 109 1.38 1.29 8.49
N VAL A 110 2.51 0.78 8.98
CA VAL A 110 2.54 -0.17 10.10
C VAL A 110 2.03 0.46 11.38
N PHE A 111 2.36 1.73 11.64
CA PHE A 111 1.82 2.46 12.79
C PHE A 111 0.29 2.55 12.73
N THR A 112 -0.30 2.91 11.57
CA THR A 112 -1.76 2.92 11.39
C THR A 112 -2.36 1.56 11.71
N CYS A 113 -1.74 0.48 11.22
CA CYS A 113 -2.15 -0.89 11.52
C CYS A 113 -2.08 -1.23 13.03
N VAL A 114 -1.00 -0.86 13.72
CA VAL A 114 -0.83 -1.09 15.16
C VAL A 114 -1.85 -0.30 15.99
N THR A 115 -2.22 0.91 15.55
CA THR A 115 -3.26 1.71 16.19
C THR A 115 -4.69 1.20 15.94
N MET A 116 -4.84 0.15 15.12
CA MET A 116 -6.13 -0.44 14.72
C MET A 116 -7.04 0.52 13.94
N GLU A 117 -6.47 1.55 13.32
CA GLU A 117 -7.19 2.50 12.47
C GLU A 117 -6.89 2.13 11.01
N GLY A 118 -7.92 1.92 10.19
CA GLY A 118 -7.75 1.62 8.76
C GLY A 118 -6.97 0.35 8.40
N TRP A 119 -6.61 -0.51 9.36
CA TRP A 119 -5.76 -1.70 9.12
C TRP A 119 -6.37 -2.70 8.13
N THR A 120 -7.69 -2.86 8.14
CA THR A 120 -8.41 -3.72 7.18
C THR A 120 -8.30 -3.16 5.76
N THR A 121 -8.41 -1.84 5.61
CA THR A 121 -8.26 -1.14 4.33
C THR A 121 -6.88 -1.38 3.74
N VAL A 122 -5.82 -1.27 4.56
CA VAL A 122 -4.45 -1.61 4.13
C VAL A 122 -4.38 -3.08 3.66
N GLY A 123 -4.96 -4.01 4.43
CA GLY A 123 -5.04 -5.42 4.03
C GLY A 123 -5.74 -5.63 2.69
N TYR A 124 -6.86 -4.93 2.44
CA TYR A 124 -7.60 -5.00 1.18
C TYR A 124 -6.85 -4.39 0.00
N HIS A 125 -5.91 -3.47 0.22
CA HIS A 125 -5.05 -2.95 -0.84
C HIS A 125 -3.87 -3.88 -1.14
N VAL A 126 -3.27 -4.48 -0.13
CA VAL A 126 -2.10 -5.38 -0.28
C VAL A 126 -2.51 -6.71 -0.88
N SER A 127 -3.63 -7.29 -0.43
CA SER A 127 -4.13 -8.59 -0.91
C SER A 127 -4.14 -8.71 -2.44
N PRO A 128 -4.90 -7.89 -3.19
CA PRO A 128 -4.99 -8.03 -4.64
C PRO A 128 -3.67 -7.78 -5.39
N ALA A 129 -2.70 -7.07 -4.80
CA ALA A 129 -1.41 -6.78 -5.41
C ALA A 129 -0.38 -7.91 -5.24
N VAL A 130 -0.55 -8.74 -4.21
CA VAL A 130 0.45 -9.72 -3.78
C VAL A 130 0.07 -11.14 -4.15
N TRP A 131 -1.21 -11.48 -4.19
CA TRP A 131 -1.62 -12.83 -4.55
C TRP A 131 -1.34 -13.09 -6.04
N TYR A 132 -0.46 -14.06 -6.29
CA TYR A 132 -0.17 -14.62 -7.61
C TYR A 132 -0.73 -16.04 -7.76
#